data_AF-A0A4Q3FV77-F1
#
_entry.id   AF-A0A4Q3FV77-F1
#
_cell.length_a   1.000
_cell.length_b   1.000
_cell.length_c   1.000
_cell.angle_alpha   90.00
_cell.angle_beta   90.00
_cell.angle_gamma   90.00
#
_symmetry.space_group_name_H-M   'P 1'
#
loop_
_entity.id
_entity.type
_entity.pdbx_description
1 polymer ?
#
loop_
_entity_poly.entity_id
_entity_poly.type
_entity_poly.pdbx_seq_one_letter_code
_entity_poly.pdbx_strand_id
1 'polypeptide(L)'
;IRDVQRIFRPVFAMDDLATDGSDFDRLFADGERFALGDLTVEVMHVPGHTPADIAYRLGDAVFVGDTLFMPDYGTARADFPGGDARTLYRSIRRVLSLPDQTRLFMCHDYKAPGRDEYRWESTVDEQRRTSVHVHDGVSEAAFVAMREARDATLSAPKLLLPSIQVNVRAGRFPPAETNGACYLKLPVQFSPALNEVMV
;
A
#
# COMPACT_ATOMS: atom_id res chain seq x y z
N ILE A 1 -2.48 9.85 -4.54
CA ILE A 1 -3.83 9.90 -3.90
C ILE A 1 -4.97 10.19 -4.86
N ARG A 2 -4.84 11.15 -5.80
CA ARG A 2 -5.89 11.49 -6.77
C ARG A 2 -6.44 10.28 -7.52
N ASP A 3 -5.56 9.39 -7.99
CA ASP A 3 -5.98 8.16 -8.68
C ASP A 3 -6.76 7.21 -7.76
N VAL A 4 -6.31 7.03 -6.52
CA VAL A 4 -7.04 6.24 -5.50
C VAL A 4 -8.42 6.83 -5.24
N GLN A 5 -8.54 8.15 -5.09
CA GLN A 5 -9.84 8.81 -4.91
C GLN A 5 -10.75 8.58 -6.12
N ARG A 6 -10.24 8.71 -7.35
CA ARG A 6 -11.03 8.45 -8.58
C ARG A 6 -11.47 6.99 -8.71
N ILE A 7 -10.60 6.05 -8.35
CA ILE A 7 -10.86 4.61 -8.39
C ILE A 7 -11.99 4.24 -7.43
N PHE A 8 -11.95 4.73 -6.19
CA PHE A 8 -12.88 4.31 -5.15
C PHE A 8 -14.13 5.18 -5.02
N ARG A 9 -14.15 6.39 -5.58
CA ARG A 9 -15.33 7.26 -5.62
C ARG A 9 -16.60 6.55 -6.11
N PRO A 10 -16.62 5.87 -7.28
CA PRO A 10 -17.82 5.18 -7.75
C PRO A 10 -18.15 3.92 -6.94
N VAL A 11 -17.16 3.28 -6.31
CA VAL A 11 -17.37 2.03 -5.53
C VAL A 11 -18.25 2.27 -4.31
N PHE A 12 -18.12 3.43 -3.66
CA PHE A 12 -18.84 3.76 -2.43
C PHE A 12 -19.90 4.87 -2.62
N ALA A 13 -20.20 5.26 -3.87
CA ALA A 13 -21.09 6.38 -4.18
C ALA A 13 -20.72 7.65 -3.37
N MET A 14 -19.46 8.05 -3.44
CA MET A 14 -18.90 9.23 -2.76
C MET A 14 -19.04 10.47 -3.67
N ASP A 15 -20.27 10.87 -3.97
CA ASP A 15 -20.54 11.96 -4.91
C ASP A 15 -19.96 13.30 -4.43
N ASP A 16 -19.81 13.45 -3.11
CA ASP A 16 -19.22 14.59 -2.41
C ASP A 16 -17.68 14.64 -2.44
N LEU A 17 -17.01 13.56 -2.83
CA LEU A 17 -15.54 13.49 -2.90
C LEU A 17 -15.03 14.15 -4.20
N ALA A 18 -14.25 15.23 -4.08
CA ALA A 18 -13.74 16.00 -5.23
C ALA A 18 -12.73 15.24 -6.11
N THR A 19 -11.96 14.31 -5.54
CA THR A 19 -10.92 13.49 -6.20
C THR A 19 -9.68 14.23 -6.72
N ASP A 20 -9.50 15.49 -6.34
CA ASP A 20 -8.34 16.32 -6.68
C ASP A 20 -7.26 16.34 -5.58
N GLY A 21 -7.49 15.59 -4.50
CA GLY A 21 -6.62 15.50 -3.32
C GLY A 21 -6.82 16.64 -2.31
N SER A 22 -7.80 17.52 -2.49
CA SER A 22 -8.05 18.67 -1.60
C SER A 22 -8.39 18.29 -0.16
N ASP A 23 -8.66 17.01 0.11
CA ASP A 23 -8.84 16.49 1.45
C ASP A 23 -7.59 16.60 2.33
N PHE A 24 -6.41 16.63 1.70
CA PHE A 24 -5.10 16.62 2.35
C PHE A 24 -4.48 18.02 2.31
N ASP A 25 -3.87 18.44 3.42
CA ASP A 25 -3.21 19.76 3.51
C ASP A 25 -2.02 19.89 2.55
N ARG A 26 -1.35 18.77 2.24
CA ARG A 26 -0.21 18.72 1.34
C ARG A 26 -0.23 17.46 0.49
N LEU A 27 0.08 17.65 -0.79
CA LEU A 27 0.29 16.58 -1.76
C LEU A 27 1.74 16.59 -2.18
N PHE A 28 2.46 15.51 -1.87
CA PHE A 28 3.88 15.39 -2.19
C PHE A 28 4.11 14.87 -3.62
N ALA A 29 5.11 15.44 -4.29
CA ALA A 29 5.67 14.90 -5.52
C ALA A 29 6.89 14.00 -5.24
N ASP A 30 7.27 13.17 -6.22
CA ASP A 30 8.51 12.40 -6.16
C ASP A 30 9.73 13.32 -6.05
N GLY A 31 10.66 12.99 -5.14
CA GLY A 31 11.86 13.77 -4.86
C GLY A 31 11.63 15.06 -4.07
N GLU A 32 10.37 15.39 -3.73
CA GLU A 32 10.06 16.55 -2.91
C GLU A 32 10.68 16.41 -1.51
N ARG A 33 11.17 17.52 -0.98
CA ARG A 33 11.80 17.58 0.34
C ARG A 33 11.06 18.51 1.27
N PHE A 34 10.98 18.13 2.54
CA PHE A 34 10.45 18.99 3.60
C PHE A 34 11.25 18.84 4.89
N ALA A 35 11.19 19.86 5.75
CA ALA A 35 11.90 19.88 7.02
C ALA A 35 11.06 19.25 8.14
N LEU A 36 11.73 18.54 9.03
CA LEU A 36 11.21 18.05 10.30
C LEU A 36 12.23 18.40 11.40
N GLY A 37 12.10 19.59 11.98
CA GLY A 37 13.19 20.17 12.77
C GLY A 37 14.43 20.34 11.90
N ASP A 38 15.58 19.83 12.36
CA ASP A 38 16.84 19.86 11.62
C ASP A 38 16.97 18.71 10.59
N LEU A 39 15.99 17.80 10.54
CA LEU A 39 15.98 16.69 9.58
C LEU A 39 15.38 17.14 8.26
N THR A 40 15.96 16.69 7.15
CA THR A 40 15.34 16.76 5.83
C THR A 40 14.74 15.42 5.48
N VAL A 41 13.45 15.40 5.19
CA VAL A 41 12.73 14.24 4.67
C VAL A 41 12.63 14.37 3.16
N GLU A 42 13.09 13.36 2.43
CA GLU A 42 12.88 13.18 0.99
C GLU A 42 11.73 12.20 0.76
N VAL A 43 10.77 12.60 -0.07
CA VAL A 43 9.66 11.74 -0.51
C VAL A 43 10.08 10.95 -1.74
N MET A 44 9.93 9.64 -1.67
CA MET A 44 10.13 8.74 -2.80
C MET A 44 8.78 8.15 -3.23
N HIS A 45 8.33 8.43 -4.44
CA HIS A 45 7.15 7.76 -5.02
C HIS A 45 7.51 6.32 -5.36
N VAL A 46 6.87 5.37 -4.68
CA VAL A 46 7.16 3.93 -4.76
C VAL A 46 5.87 3.14 -5.03
N PRO A 47 5.15 3.44 -6.12
CA PRO A 47 3.88 2.81 -6.41
C PRO A 47 4.03 1.29 -6.64
N GLY A 48 2.91 0.58 -6.54
CA GLY A 48 2.83 -0.82 -6.92
C GLY A 48 1.88 -1.61 -6.05
N HIS A 49 1.96 -1.45 -4.73
CA HIS A 49 0.92 -1.94 -3.83
C HIS A 49 -0.37 -1.11 -4.00
N THR A 50 -0.22 0.21 -4.06
CA THR A 50 -1.21 1.17 -4.56
C THR A 50 -0.53 2.17 -5.52
N PRO A 51 -1.28 2.91 -6.35
CA PRO A 51 -0.69 3.94 -7.21
C PRO A 51 -0.20 5.17 -6.44
N ALA A 52 -0.54 5.29 -5.15
CA ALA A 52 -0.26 6.47 -4.33
C ALA A 52 0.87 6.28 -3.31
N ASP A 53 1.49 5.10 -3.25
CA ASP A 53 2.45 4.78 -2.20
C ASP A 53 3.71 5.63 -2.30
N ILE A 54 4.15 6.10 -1.14
CA ILE A 54 5.37 6.86 -0.96
C ILE A 54 6.19 6.27 0.19
N ALA A 55 7.50 6.42 0.09
CA ALA A 55 8.43 6.16 1.17
C ALA A 55 9.05 7.48 1.63
N TYR A 56 9.31 7.58 2.94
CA TYR A 56 9.95 8.74 3.53
C TYR A 56 11.39 8.40 3.89
N ARG A 57 12.34 9.05 3.24
CA ARG A 57 13.77 8.91 3.51
C ARG A 57 14.25 10.08 4.35
N LEU A 58 14.94 9.79 5.46
CA LEU A 58 15.59 10.79 6.30
C LEU A 58 16.86 10.21 6.92
N GLY A 59 17.98 10.91 6.76
CA GLY A 59 19.28 10.42 7.21
C GLY A 59 19.64 9.07 6.58
N ASP A 60 19.88 8.08 7.44
CA ASP A 60 20.19 6.68 7.09
C ASP A 60 18.95 5.77 7.09
N ALA A 61 17.75 6.32 7.27
CA ALA A 61 16.51 5.56 7.42
C ALA A 61 15.50 5.83 6.29
N VAL A 62 14.72 4.80 5.96
CA VAL A 62 13.58 4.88 5.05
C VAL A 62 12.38 4.17 5.65
N PHE A 63 11.25 4.86 5.75
CA PHE A 63 9.95 4.28 6.06
C PHE A 63 9.30 3.87 4.74
N VAL A 64 9.24 2.57 4.46
CA VAL A 64 8.98 2.04 3.10
C VAL A 64 7.50 1.81 2.79
N GLY A 65 6.60 2.04 3.75
CA GLY A 65 5.19 1.70 3.60
C GLY A 65 5.00 0.19 3.34
N ASP A 66 3.95 -0.17 2.62
CA ASP A 66 3.72 -1.54 2.13
C ASP A 66 4.41 -1.78 0.77
N THR A 67 5.71 -1.48 0.70
CA THR A 67 6.57 -1.81 -0.47
C THR A 67 7.35 -3.10 -0.21
N LEU A 68 8.01 -3.17 0.94
CA LEU A 68 8.78 -4.31 1.44
C LEU A 68 8.22 -4.75 2.80
N PHE A 69 8.32 -6.03 3.08
CA PHE A 69 8.22 -6.56 4.44
C PHE A 69 9.58 -7.06 4.91
N MET A 70 9.65 -7.62 6.12
CA MET A 70 10.85 -8.31 6.59
C MET A 70 11.34 -9.33 5.53
N PRO A 71 12.66 -9.53 5.37
CA PRO A 71 13.21 -10.38 4.30
C PRO A 71 12.62 -11.81 4.30
N ASP A 72 12.31 -12.34 5.47
CA ASP A 72 11.70 -13.66 5.67
C ASP A 72 10.21 -13.73 5.29
N TYR A 73 9.55 -12.59 5.10
CA TYR A 73 8.14 -12.48 4.71
C TYR A 73 7.95 -12.01 3.25
N GLY A 74 8.90 -11.21 2.74
CA GLY A 74 8.95 -10.80 1.33
C GLY A 74 8.29 -9.45 1.06
N THR A 75 7.20 -9.43 0.30
CA THR A 75 6.62 -8.21 -0.30
C THR A 75 5.10 -8.11 -0.13
N ALA A 76 4.58 -6.89 -0.22
CA ALA A 76 3.15 -6.61 -0.25
C ALA A 76 2.46 -7.21 -1.49
N ARG A 77 1.14 -7.34 -1.39
CA ARG A 77 0.24 -7.67 -2.51
C ARG A 77 0.17 -6.52 -3.51
N ALA A 78 -0.20 -6.78 -4.76
CA ALA A 78 -0.31 -5.77 -5.81
C ALA A 78 -1.63 -5.87 -6.61
N ASP A 79 -2.65 -6.50 -6.05
CA ASP A 79 -3.95 -6.77 -6.67
C ASP A 79 -5.07 -5.81 -6.24
N PHE A 80 -4.76 -4.80 -5.41
CA PHE A 80 -5.72 -3.72 -5.18
C PHE A 80 -5.99 -2.95 -6.48
N PRO A 81 -7.16 -2.32 -6.63
CA PRO A 81 -7.43 -1.42 -7.74
C PRO A 81 -6.32 -0.37 -7.94
N GLY A 82 -5.63 -0.44 -9.07
CA GLY A 82 -4.48 0.42 -9.40
C GLY A 82 -3.11 -0.07 -8.91
N GLY A 83 -3.07 -1.20 -8.20
CA GLY A 83 -1.85 -1.94 -7.91
C GLY A 83 -1.31 -2.67 -9.16
N ASP A 84 0.00 -2.88 -9.20
CA ASP A 84 0.69 -3.55 -10.30
C ASP A 84 2.02 -4.15 -9.81
N ALA A 85 2.17 -5.47 -9.96
CA ALA A 85 3.35 -6.20 -9.51
C ALA A 85 4.64 -5.73 -10.21
N ARG A 86 4.54 -5.35 -11.49
CA ARG A 86 5.71 -4.89 -12.25
C ARG A 86 6.19 -3.53 -11.73
N THR A 87 5.27 -2.63 -11.46
CA THR A 87 5.54 -1.32 -10.86
C THR A 87 6.09 -1.48 -9.45
N LEU A 88 5.51 -2.39 -8.64
CA LEU A 88 6.04 -2.72 -7.31
C LEU A 88 7.49 -3.19 -7.36
N TYR A 89 7.85 -4.08 -8.29
CA TYR A 89 9.23 -4.53 -8.46
C TYR A 89 10.19 -3.37 -8.72
N ARG A 90 9.83 -2.44 -9.61
CA ARG A 90 10.67 -1.28 -9.95
C ARG A 90 10.83 -0.33 -8.77
N SER A 91 9.75 -0.10 -8.03
CA SER A 91 9.78 0.67 -6.77
C SER A 91 10.68 0.02 -5.72
N ILE A 92 10.60 -1.29 -5.54
CA ILE A 92 11.49 -2.06 -4.67
C ILE A 92 12.95 -1.89 -5.13
N ARG A 93 13.25 -2.07 -6.41
CA ARG A 93 14.62 -1.93 -6.93
C ARG A 93 15.16 -0.51 -6.78
N ARG A 94 14.31 0.51 -6.86
CA ARG A 94 14.68 1.89 -6.52
C ARG A 94 15.08 2.02 -5.04
N VAL A 95 14.28 1.48 -4.11
CA VAL A 95 14.61 1.49 -2.67
C VAL A 95 15.91 0.70 -2.39
N LEU A 96 16.07 -0.47 -3.00
CA LEU A 96 17.25 -1.32 -2.83
C LEU A 96 18.50 -0.82 -3.57
N SER A 97 18.40 0.28 -4.32
CA SER A 97 19.57 0.97 -4.90
C SER A 97 20.21 1.99 -3.96
N LEU A 98 19.60 2.23 -2.79
CA LEU A 98 20.17 3.04 -1.72
C LEU A 98 21.41 2.33 -1.10
N PRO A 99 22.25 3.04 -0.32
CA PRO A 99 23.41 2.43 0.31
C PRO A 99 23.04 1.21 1.17
N ASP A 100 23.87 0.18 1.17
CA ASP A 100 23.62 -1.12 1.82
C ASP A 100 23.26 -1.01 3.31
N GLN A 101 23.87 -0.05 4.03
CA GLN A 101 23.61 0.22 5.44
C GLN A 101 22.31 0.99 5.72
N THR A 102 21.57 1.39 4.68
CA THR A 102 20.31 2.13 4.82
C THR A 102 19.30 1.27 5.56
N ARG A 103 18.79 1.79 6.67
CA ARG A 103 17.80 1.14 7.53
C ARG A 103 16.43 1.27 6.90
N LEU A 104 15.72 0.16 6.81
CA LEU A 104 14.38 0.08 6.23
C LEU A 104 13.39 -0.24 7.34
N PHE A 105 12.39 0.63 7.52
CA PHE A 105 11.33 0.49 8.52
C PHE A 105 10.02 0.06 7.87
N MET A 106 9.50 -1.09 8.28
CA MET A 106 8.32 -1.74 7.72
C MET A 106 7.03 -1.12 8.24
N CYS A 107 5.99 -1.06 7.39
CA CYS A 107 4.65 -0.63 7.82
C CYS A 107 3.93 -1.72 8.62
N HIS A 108 4.13 -2.98 8.25
CA HIS A 108 3.53 -4.13 8.91
C HIS A 108 4.55 -5.26 9.12
N ASP A 109 4.30 -6.06 10.15
CA ASP A 109 4.94 -7.36 10.32
C ASP A 109 3.89 -8.39 10.74
N TYR A 110 3.82 -9.47 9.97
CA TYR A 110 2.83 -10.54 10.16
C TYR A 110 3.44 -11.81 10.75
N LYS A 111 4.72 -11.75 11.17
CA LYS A 111 5.52 -12.88 11.66
C LYS A 111 5.69 -13.97 10.60
N ALA A 112 6.88 -14.07 10.03
CA ALA A 112 7.19 -15.13 9.07
C ALA A 112 7.07 -16.53 9.73
N PRO A 113 6.77 -17.59 8.95
CA PRO A 113 6.76 -18.95 9.47
C PRO A 113 8.04 -19.28 10.24
N GLY A 114 7.90 -19.72 11.49
CA GLY A 114 9.04 -20.04 12.38
C GLY A 114 9.59 -18.85 13.17
N ARG A 115 9.05 -17.64 13.01
CA ARG A 115 9.40 -16.47 13.82
C ARG A 115 8.24 -16.09 14.75
N ASP A 116 8.51 -16.06 16.06
CA ASP A 116 7.49 -15.73 17.07
C ASP A 116 7.55 -14.27 17.56
N GLU A 117 8.58 -13.52 17.13
CA GLU A 117 8.82 -12.13 17.54
C GLU A 117 8.54 -11.16 16.40
N TYR A 118 8.02 -9.98 16.76
CA TYR A 118 7.84 -8.90 15.79
C TYR A 118 9.19 -8.27 15.43
N ARG A 119 9.37 -7.98 14.14
CA ARG A 119 10.50 -7.21 13.61
C ARG A 119 9.96 -6.09 12.72
N TRP A 120 10.57 -4.91 12.80
CA TRP A 120 10.15 -3.72 12.05
C TRP A 120 11.29 -3.07 11.29
N GLU A 121 12.52 -3.53 11.50
CA GLU A 121 13.74 -2.94 10.94
C GLU A 121 14.57 -4.00 10.22
N SER A 122 15.00 -3.66 9.01
CA SER A 122 15.96 -4.40 8.19
C SER A 122 16.93 -3.42 7.52
N THR A 123 17.79 -3.89 6.63
CA THR A 123 18.69 -3.04 5.84
C THR A 123 18.56 -3.34 4.36
N VAL A 124 19.06 -2.44 3.50
CA VAL A 124 19.16 -2.71 2.07
C VAL A 124 20.00 -3.96 1.81
N ASP A 125 21.15 -4.15 2.49
CA ASP A 125 21.98 -5.36 2.36
C ASP A 125 21.18 -6.63 2.71
N GLU A 126 20.51 -6.65 3.85
CA GLU A 126 19.75 -7.81 4.31
C GLU A 126 18.65 -8.17 3.29
N GLN A 127 17.88 -7.18 2.82
CA GLN A 127 16.85 -7.39 1.81
C GLN A 127 17.43 -7.94 0.50
N ARG A 128 18.51 -7.36 0.00
CA ARG A 128 19.16 -7.81 -1.25
C ARG A 128 19.71 -9.23 -1.13
N ARG A 129 20.15 -9.65 0.05
CA ARG A 129 20.74 -10.98 0.25
C ARG A 129 19.71 -12.06 0.56
N THR A 130 18.69 -11.74 1.35
CA THR A 130 17.87 -12.76 2.01
C THR A 130 16.37 -12.63 1.78
N SER A 131 15.90 -11.60 1.08
CA SER A 131 14.47 -11.44 0.81
C SER A 131 13.93 -12.62 0.01
N VAL A 132 12.95 -13.34 0.56
CA VAL A 132 12.37 -14.54 -0.06
C VAL A 132 11.65 -14.26 -1.40
N HIS A 133 11.32 -13.00 -1.69
CA HIS A 133 10.63 -12.61 -2.92
C HIS A 133 11.50 -11.78 -3.87
N VAL A 134 12.47 -11.00 -3.37
CA VAL A 134 13.13 -9.93 -4.16
C VAL A 134 14.63 -9.79 -3.90
N HIS A 135 15.28 -10.84 -3.38
CA HIS A 135 16.74 -10.86 -3.29
C HIS A 135 17.41 -10.64 -4.67
N ASP A 136 18.70 -10.32 -4.66
CA ASP A 136 19.51 -10.18 -5.85
C ASP A 136 19.57 -11.53 -6.59
N GLY A 137 19.28 -11.49 -7.89
CA GLY A 137 19.08 -12.68 -8.73
C GLY A 137 17.61 -12.91 -9.13
N VAL A 138 16.63 -12.32 -8.44
CA VAL A 138 15.23 -12.38 -8.88
C VAL A 138 14.96 -11.34 -9.97
N SER A 139 14.61 -11.82 -11.18
CA SER A 139 14.24 -10.97 -12.32
C SER A 139 12.84 -10.35 -12.17
N GLU A 140 12.56 -9.26 -12.89
CA GLU A 140 11.23 -8.62 -12.91
C GLU A 140 10.14 -9.62 -13.32
N ALA A 141 10.40 -10.44 -14.35
CA ALA A 141 9.44 -11.44 -14.82
C ALA A 141 9.16 -12.53 -13.78
N ALA A 142 10.20 -13.02 -13.08
CA ALA A 142 10.03 -14.02 -12.03
C ALA A 142 9.24 -13.46 -10.84
N PHE A 143 9.53 -12.22 -10.45
CA PHE A 143 8.79 -11.55 -9.38
C PHE A 143 7.31 -11.37 -9.74
N VAL A 144 7.02 -10.84 -10.94
CA VAL A 144 5.63 -10.61 -11.39
C VAL A 144 4.84 -11.90 -11.39
N ALA A 145 5.38 -12.97 -11.99
CA ALA A 145 4.70 -14.26 -12.02
C ALA A 145 4.42 -14.81 -10.61
N MET A 146 5.40 -14.73 -9.70
CA MET A 146 5.21 -15.15 -8.30
C MET A 146 4.15 -14.28 -7.59
N ARG A 147 4.23 -12.96 -7.76
CA ARG A 147 3.38 -12.01 -7.05
C ARG A 147 1.91 -12.15 -7.47
N GLU A 148 1.64 -12.21 -8.77
CA GLU A 148 0.30 -12.38 -9.32
C GLU A 148 -0.31 -13.74 -8.92
N ALA A 149 0.48 -14.82 -9.00
CA ALA A 149 0.03 -16.14 -8.56
C ALA A 149 -0.31 -16.17 -7.07
N ARG A 150 0.49 -15.50 -6.23
CA ARG A 150 0.22 -15.39 -4.80
C ARG A 150 -1.00 -14.54 -4.50
N ASP A 151 -1.16 -13.40 -5.16
CA ASP A 151 -2.28 -12.48 -4.93
C ASP A 151 -3.63 -13.12 -5.24
N ALA A 152 -3.71 -13.96 -6.29
CA ALA A 152 -4.91 -14.72 -6.63
C ALA A 152 -5.40 -15.67 -5.52
N THR A 153 -4.55 -15.97 -4.52
CA THR A 153 -4.89 -16.83 -3.37
C THR A 153 -5.31 -16.06 -2.12
N LEU A 154 -5.11 -14.74 -2.10
CA LEU A 154 -5.30 -13.93 -0.91
C LEU A 154 -6.76 -13.48 -0.77
N SER A 155 -7.30 -13.59 0.45
CA SER A 155 -8.57 -12.97 0.80
C SER A 155 -8.44 -11.45 0.90
N ALA A 156 -9.55 -10.74 0.73
CA ALA A 156 -9.62 -9.31 1.01
C ALA A 156 -9.31 -9.04 2.50
N PRO A 157 -8.54 -8.00 2.85
CA PRO A 157 -8.31 -7.64 4.24
C PRO A 157 -9.62 -7.31 4.95
N LYS A 158 -9.75 -7.76 6.21
CA LYS A 158 -10.99 -7.62 7.00
C LYS A 158 -11.54 -6.20 7.08
N LEU A 159 -10.64 -5.21 7.12
CA LEU A 159 -10.99 -3.79 7.25
C LEU A 159 -10.84 -3.01 5.93
N LEU A 160 -10.68 -3.68 4.79
CA LEU A 160 -10.43 -3.01 3.51
C LEU A 160 -11.50 -1.95 3.20
N LEU A 161 -12.78 -2.32 3.26
CA LEU A 161 -13.89 -1.44 2.86
C LEU A 161 -14.09 -0.28 3.85
N PRO A 162 -14.09 -0.47 5.19
CA PRO A 162 -14.08 0.64 6.14
C PRO A 162 -12.88 1.58 5.96
N SER A 163 -11.67 1.02 5.85
CA SER A 163 -10.44 1.81 5.81
C SER A 163 -10.36 2.70 4.59
N ILE A 164 -10.71 2.21 3.40
CA ILE A 164 -10.65 3.01 2.17
C ILE A 164 -11.55 4.25 2.27
N GLN A 165 -12.79 4.10 2.74
CA GLN A 165 -13.77 5.19 2.82
C GLN A 165 -13.30 6.35 3.69
N VAL A 166 -12.56 6.04 4.74
CA VAL A 166 -12.03 7.02 5.70
C VAL A 166 -10.67 7.58 5.22
N ASN A 167 -9.79 6.71 4.72
CA ASN A 167 -8.43 7.08 4.35
C ASN A 167 -8.38 7.98 3.11
N VAL A 168 -9.30 7.80 2.14
CA VAL A 168 -9.38 8.68 0.96
C VAL A 168 -9.81 10.12 1.30
N ARG A 169 -10.30 10.34 2.53
CA ARG A 169 -10.74 11.63 3.10
C ARG A 169 -9.77 12.15 4.18
N ALA A 170 -8.49 11.75 4.10
CA ALA A 170 -7.46 12.10 5.08
C ALA A 170 -7.84 11.72 6.54
N GLY A 171 -8.55 10.61 6.74
CA GLY A 171 -8.93 10.12 8.06
C GLY A 171 -10.30 10.60 8.56
N ARG A 172 -11.00 11.45 7.80
CA ARG A 172 -12.35 11.91 8.16
C ARG A 172 -13.39 10.86 7.78
N PHE A 173 -14.34 10.63 8.68
CA PHE A 173 -15.53 9.85 8.36
C PHE A 173 -16.39 10.54 7.29
N PRO A 174 -17.23 9.79 6.56
CA PRO A 174 -18.26 10.37 5.70
C PRO A 174 -19.13 11.38 6.48
N PRO A 175 -19.69 12.40 5.80
CA PRO A 175 -20.59 13.35 6.44
C PRO A 175 -21.78 12.62 7.10
N ALA A 176 -22.28 13.18 8.20
CA ALA A 176 -23.46 12.65 8.86
C ALA A 176 -24.69 12.77 7.95
N GLU A 177 -25.58 11.79 8.02
CA GLU A 177 -26.90 11.87 7.39
C GLU A 177 -27.84 12.80 8.18
N THR A 178 -29.07 12.98 7.70
CA THR A 178 -30.07 13.89 8.31
C THR A 178 -30.45 13.50 9.75
N ASN A 179 -30.17 12.27 10.16
CA ASN A 179 -30.34 11.79 11.54
C ASN A 179 -29.14 12.08 12.46
N GLY A 180 -28.10 12.74 11.95
CA GLY A 180 -26.88 13.08 12.70
C GLY A 180 -25.87 11.95 12.84
N ALA A 181 -26.09 10.78 12.23
CA ALA A 181 -25.17 9.64 12.29
C ALA A 181 -24.31 9.51 11.03
N CYS A 182 -23.08 9.01 11.19
CA CYS A 182 -22.18 8.65 10.10
C CYS A 182 -22.31 7.16 9.78
N TYR A 183 -22.36 6.82 8.49
CA TYR A 183 -22.46 5.45 8.00
C TYR A 183 -21.32 5.10 7.06
N LEU A 184 -20.76 3.91 7.22
CA LEU A 184 -19.88 3.30 6.23
C LEU A 184 -20.72 2.44 5.30
N LYS A 185 -20.50 2.59 4.00
CA LYS A 185 -21.25 1.88 2.96
C LYS A 185 -20.52 0.58 2.63
N LEU A 186 -21.28 -0.51 2.51
CA LEU A 186 -20.79 -1.79 2.02
C LEU A 186 -21.36 -2.04 0.62
N PRO A 187 -20.54 -2.02 -0.45
CA PRO A 187 -21.03 -2.37 -1.77
C PRO A 187 -21.43 -3.85 -1.80
N VAL A 188 -22.64 -4.13 -2.27
CA VAL A 188 -23.18 -5.48 -2.44
C VAL A 188 -23.38 -5.73 -3.93
N GLN A 189 -22.76 -6.79 -4.45
CA GLN A 189 -23.04 -7.31 -5.78
C GLN A 189 -23.84 -8.60 -5.64
N PHE A 190 -25.01 -8.64 -6.24
CA PHE A 190 -25.79 -9.87 -6.34
C PHE A 190 -25.35 -10.62 -7.60
N SER A 191 -24.93 -11.87 -7.46
CA SER A 191 -24.76 -12.75 -8.61
C SER A 191 -26.16 -13.22 -9.07
N PRO A 192 -26.52 -13.13 -10.37
CA PRO A 192 -27.83 -13.54 -10.87
C PRO A 192 -28.22 -15.01 -10.60
N ALA A 193 -27.26 -15.87 -10.22
CA ALA A 193 -27.46 -17.31 -10.04
C ALA A 193 -28.33 -17.72 -8.82
N LEU A 194 -28.82 -16.77 -8.01
CA LEU A 194 -29.65 -17.04 -6.83
C LEU A 194 -31.17 -16.86 -7.06
N ASN A 195 -31.60 -16.47 -8.25
CA ASN A 195 -33.03 -16.27 -8.56
C ASN A 195 -33.80 -17.55 -8.94
N GLU A 196 -33.16 -18.72 -9.03
CA GLU A 196 -33.83 -19.98 -9.42
C GLU A 196 -34.25 -20.90 -8.25
N VAL A 197 -34.03 -20.51 -6.98
CA VAL A 197 -34.41 -21.34 -5.81
C VAL A 197 -35.55 -20.73 -4.99
N MET A 198 -36.16 -19.63 -5.44
CA MET A 198 -37.35 -19.05 -4.81
C MET A 198 -38.36 -18.55 -5.84
N VAL A 199 -38.95 -19.47 -6.60
CA VAL A 199 -40.30 -19.33 -7.18
C VAL A 199 -41.02 -20.67 -7.02
#